data_AF-A0A6P0J0Y8-F1
#
_entry.id   AF-A0A6P0J0Y8-F1
#
_cell.length_a   1.000
_cell.length_b   1.000
_cell.length_c   1.000
_cell.angle_alpha   90.00
_cell.angle_beta   90.00
_cell.angle_gamma   90.00
#
_symmetry.space_group_name_H-M   'P 1'
#
loop_
_entity.id
_entity.type
_entity.pdbx_description
1 polymer ?
#
loop_
_entity_poly.entity_id
_entity_poly.type
_entity_poly.pdbx_seq_one_letter_code
_entity_poly.pdbx_strand_id
1 'polypeptide(L)' 'VFSLSFSPDGKILASSDSSGNVIMWDMDISLDFNDLLGRACDWVGDYLKHNSAIDESDRTLCHGIKPKSK' A
#
# COMPACT_ATOMS: atom_id res chain seq x y z
N VAL A 1 13.15 5.88 -9.88
CA VAL A 1 13.49 4.44 -9.80
C VAL A 1 13.86 3.98 -11.20
N PHE A 2 15.04 3.37 -11.36
CA PHE A 2 15.56 2.94 -12.66
C PHE A 2 15.41 1.42 -12.86
N SER A 3 15.40 0.64 -11.76
CA SER A 3 15.12 -0.80 -11.79
C SER A 3 14.42 -1.26 -10.52
N LEU A 4 13.68 -2.37 -10.63
CA LEU A 4 12.97 -3.05 -9.56
C LEU A 4 13.08 -4.57 -9.74
N SER A 5 13.34 -5.29 -8.66
CA SER A 5 13.38 -6.76 -8.67
C SER A 5 13.00 -7.34 -7.31
N PHE A 6 12.16 -8.38 -7.32
CA PHE A 6 11.85 -9.16 -6.13
C PHE A 6 12.86 -10.29 -5.96
N SER A 7 13.19 -10.63 -4.71
CA SER A 7 13.85 -11.90 -4.40
C SER A 7 12.95 -13.07 -4.81
N PRO A 8 13.51 -14.25 -5.15
CA PRO A 8 12.71 -15.42 -5.56
C PRO A 8 11.67 -15.87 -4.53
N ASP A 9 11.90 -15.60 -3.24
CA ASP A 9 10.98 -15.89 -2.14
C ASP A 9 9.99 -14.75 -1.83
N GLY A 10 10.09 -13.61 -2.54
CA GLY A 10 9.22 -12.45 -2.41
C GLY A 10 9.41 -11.61 -1.15
N LYS A 11 10.36 -11.97 -0.26
CA LYS A 11 10.56 -11.28 1.03
C LYS A 11 11.34 -9.98 0.92
N ILE A 12 12.05 -9.77 -0.18
CA ILE A 12 12.85 -8.56 -0.38
C ILE A 12 12.50 -7.96 -1.74
N LEU A 13 12.23 -6.65 -1.74
CA LEU A 13 12.18 -5.85 -2.95
C LEU A 13 13.46 -5.01 -3.03
N ALA A 14 14.19 -5.16 -4.14
CA ALA A 14 15.32 -4.30 -4.47
C ALA A 14 14.86 -3.19 -5.43
N SER A 15 15.19 -1.94 -5.10
CA SER A 15 14.97 -0.78 -5.96
C SER A 15 16.25 -0.01 -6.17
N SER A 16 16.52 0.42 -7.40
CA SER A 16 17.67 1.29 -7.70
C SER A 16 17.28 2.65 -8.26
N ASP A 17 18.12 3.66 -8.02
CA ASP A 17 18.00 4.99 -8.61
C ASP A 17 19.01 5.23 -9.75
N SER A 18 18.95 6.41 -10.37
CA SER A 18 19.85 6.81 -11.45
C SER A 18 21.30 7.05 -11.00
N SER A 19 21.53 7.18 -9.69
CA SER A 19 22.85 7.38 -9.10
C SER A 19 23.51 6.06 -8.69
N GLY A 20 22.83 4.93 -8.93
CA GLY A 20 23.32 3.60 -8.58
C GLY A 20 23.07 3.22 -7.12
N ASN A 21 22.32 4.02 -6.34
CA ASN A 21 21.94 3.64 -4.99
C ASN A 21 20.88 2.53 -5.05
N VAL A 22 21.02 1.55 -4.16
CA VAL A 22 20.08 0.43 -4.02
C VAL A 22 19.46 0.49 -2.63
N ILE A 23 18.13 0.46 -2.57
CA ILE A 23 17.36 0.29 -1.34
C ILE A 23 16.78 -1.12 -1.36
N MET A 24 16.98 -1.84 -0.26
CA MET A 24 16.41 -3.14 0.00
C MET A 24 15.24 -2.96 0.98
N TRP A 25 14.06 -3.35 0.55
CA TRP A 25 12.85 -3.26 1.34
C TRP A 25 12.53 -4.65 1.88
N ASP A 26 12.44 -4.77 3.20
CA ASP A 26 11.85 -5.95 3.82
C ASP A 26 10.34 -5.94 3.55
N MET A 27 9.89 -6.96 2.84
CA MET A 27 8.50 -7.17 2.47
C MET A 27 7.84 -8.16 3.44
N ASP A 28 8.11 -8.03 4.75
CA ASP A 28 7.30 -8.61 5.84
C ASP A 28 5.91 -7.93 5.93
N ILE A 29 5.26 -7.86 4.78
CA ILE A 29 3.94 -7.36 4.57
C ILE A 29 3.11 -8.57 4.13
N SER A 30 2.05 -8.87 4.89
CA SER A 30 1.00 -9.77 4.40
C SER A 30 0.47 -9.21 3.07
N LEU A 31 0.80 -9.91 1.98
CA LEU A 31 0.23 -9.68 0.65
C LEU A 31 -1.15 -10.35 0.51
N ASP A 32 -1.76 -10.80 1.61
CA ASP A 32 -3.19 -11.12 1.63
C ASP A 32 -3.96 -9.89 1.17
N PHE A 33 -4.77 -10.07 0.14
CA PHE A 33 -5.49 -8.98 -0.51
C PHE A 33 -6.35 -8.20 0.48
N ASN A 34 -6.97 -8.85 1.48
CA ASN A 34 -7.83 -8.17 2.44
C ASN A 34 -7.00 -7.35 3.43
N ASP A 35 -5.81 -7.82 3.82
CA ASP A 35 -4.91 -7.08 4.71
C ASP A 35 -4.30 -5.87 4.00
N LEU A 36 -3.97 -6.01 2.71
CA LEU A 36 -3.51 -4.90 1.89
C LEU A 36 -4.62 -3.87 1.69
N LEU A 37 -5.83 -4.32 1.35
CA LEU A 37 -6.98 -3.45 1.13
C LEU A 37 -7.39 -2.73 2.42
N GLY A 38 -7.36 -3.42 3.56
CA GLY A 38 -7.59 -2.83 4.88
C GLY A 38 -6.63 -1.68 5.19
N ARG A 39 -5.31 -1.91 5.02
CA ARG A 39 -4.31 -0.85 5.24
C ARG A 39 -4.43 0.31 4.26
N ALA A 40 -4.74 0.03 2.99
CA ALA A 40 -5.00 1.08 2.01
C ALA A 40 -6.20 1.94 2.43
N CYS A 41 -7.25 1.32 2.96
CA CYS A 41 -8.41 2.01 3.50
C CYS A 41 -8.11 2.84 4.76
N ASP A 42 -7.24 2.35 5.64
CA ASP A 42 -6.77 3.13 6.79
C ASP A 42 -6.01 4.39 6.34
N TRP A 43 -5.16 4.27 5.30
CA TRP A 43 -4.37 5.38 4.78
C TRP A 43 -5.21 6.46 4.10
N VAL A 44 -6.15 6.05 3.26
CA VAL A 44 -6.97 7.00 2.48
C VAL A 44 -8.17 7.54 3.27
N GLY A 45 -8.49 6.95 4.42
CA GLY A 45 -9.72 7.22 5.17
C GLY A 45 -9.94 8.70 5.50
N ASP A 46 -8.91 9.41 5.97
CA ASP A 46 -9.01 10.83 6.28
C ASP A 46 -9.21 11.69 5.03
N TYR A 47 -8.57 11.31 3.92
CA TYR A 47 -8.72 11.99 2.65
C TYR A 47 -10.17 11.86 2.12
N LEU A 48 -10.75 10.65 2.15
CA LEU A 48 -12.14 10.40 1.75
C LEU A 48 -13.15 11.17 2.60
N LYS A 49 -12.84 11.43 3.89
CA LYS A 49 -13.74 12.14 4.81
C LYS A 49 -13.65 13.66 4.69
N HIS A 50 -12.47 14.21 4.46
CA HIS A 50 -12.27 15.66 4.62
C HIS A 50 -12.08 16.41 3.30
N ASN A 51 -11.72 15.72 2.21
CA ASN A 51 -11.55 16.39 0.93
C ASN A 51 -12.92 16.79 0.34
N SER A 52 -13.09 18.08 0.05
CA SER A 52 -14.32 18.64 -0.52
C SER A 52 -14.48 18.39 -2.02
N ALA A 53 -13.43 17.95 -2.71
CA ALA A 53 -13.44 17.66 -4.14
C ALA A 53 -13.86 16.21 -4.49
N ILE A 54 -14.20 15.40 -3.48
CA ILE A 54 -14.59 13.99 -3.63
C ILE A 54 -16.12 13.90 -3.77
N ASP A 55 -16.58 13.03 -4.67
CA ASP A 55 -18.00 12.73 -4.81
C ASP A 55 -18.55 12.06 -3.54
N GLU A 56 -19.80 12.36 -3.16
CA GLU A 56 -20.41 11.81 -1.95
C GLU A 56 -20.46 10.28 -1.94
N SER A 57 -20.59 9.64 -3.11
CA SER A 57 -20.57 8.17 -3.22
C SER A 57 -19.21 7.58 -2.83
N ASP A 58 -18.11 8.25 -3.20
CA ASP A 58 -16.74 7.79 -2.98
C ASP A 58 -16.32 7.87 -1.50
N ARG A 59 -17.03 8.66 -0.68
CA ARG A 59 -16.80 8.72 0.77
C ARG A 59 -16.98 7.37 1.47
N THR A 60 -17.69 6.45 0.81
CA THR A 60 -18.05 5.13 1.36
C THR A 60 -17.21 3.98 0.81
N LEU A 61 -16.21 4.23 -0.06
CA LEU A 61 -15.40 3.20 -0.71
C LEU A 61 -14.78 2.18 0.26
N CYS A 62 -14.48 2.61 1.49
CA CYS A 62 -13.87 1.78 2.52
C CYS A 62 -14.86 1.17 3.53
N HIS A 63 -16.16 1.37 3.36
CA HIS A 63 -17.16 0.77 4.24
C HIS A 63 -17.12 -0.76 4.17
N GLY A 64 -17.07 -1.40 5.33
CA GLY A 64 -17.04 -2.86 5.45
C GLY A 64 -15.67 -3.49 5.25
N ILE A 65 -14.65 -2.72 4.87
CA ILE A 65 -13.27 -3.19 4.77
C ILE A 65 -12.62 -2.99 6.15
N LYS A 66 -12.19 -4.08 6.78
CA LYS A 66 -11.42 -4.06 8.02
C LYS A 66 -10.13 -4.85 7.82
N PRO A 67 -8.96 -4.32 8.19
CA PRO A 67 -7.75 -5.13 8.23
C PRO A 67 -7.95 -6.29 9.22
N LYS A 68 -7.36 -7.47 8.96
CA LYS A 68 -7.34 -8.52 9.98
C LYS A 68 -6.62 -7.97 11.21
N SER A 69 -7.23 -8.13 12.39
CA SER A 69 -6.51 -7.93 13.64
C SER A 69 -5.34 -8.91 13.69
N LYS A 70 -4.16 -8.38 14.02
CA LYS A 70 -2.98 -9.20 14.33
C LYS A 70 -3.26 -10.11 15.52
#